data_AF-A0A7G2JW23-F1
#
_entry.id   AF-A0A7G2JW23-F1
#
_cell.length_a   1.000
_cell.length_b   1.000
_cell.length_c   1.000
_cell.angle_alpha   90.00
_cell.angle_beta   90.00
_cell.angle_gamma   90.00
#
_symmetry.space_group_name_H-M   'P 1'
#
loop_
_entity.id
_entity.type
_entity.pdbx_description
1 polymer ?
#
loop_
_entity_poly.entity_id
_entity_poly.type
_entity_poly.pdbx_seq_one_letter_code
_entity_poly.pdbx_strand_id
1 'polypeptide(L)'
;MKNQIILANEVIALDEHGRISLNTLHKLSGTGKEKQPALWLRLNGTQELIAELDQSTDLKIAPITAIKGGLEQGTYAHELLAVSYAGWISPRFQLQVNQAFLDSHRQPTVSENINISKDEYIDLLKSKIHLLERKKKHHRRANKPLSMQEKSQIVLLHRQGLSNRQIAEQLNRSIATVWALVR
;
A
#
# COMPACT_ATOMS: atom_id res chain seq x y z
N MET A 1 13.26 -9.17 -13.27
CA MET A 1 12.08 -8.49 -12.68
C MET A 1 10.85 -9.25 -13.14
N LYS A 2 9.96 -9.67 -12.24
CA LYS A 2 8.75 -10.44 -12.60
C LYS A 2 7.82 -9.46 -13.33
N ASN A 3 7.50 -9.69 -14.60
CA ASN A 3 6.52 -8.89 -15.35
C ASN A 3 5.19 -9.04 -14.62
N GLN A 4 4.71 -8.01 -13.92
CA GLN A 4 3.44 -8.08 -13.20
C GLN A 4 2.34 -7.59 -14.13
N ILE A 5 1.37 -8.46 -14.40
CA ILE A 5 0.15 -8.06 -15.10
C ILE A 5 -0.88 -7.73 -14.03
N ILE A 6 -1.42 -6.51 -14.11
CA ILE A 6 -2.45 -6.02 -13.19
C ILE A 6 -3.77 -5.96 -13.96
N LEU A 7 -4.78 -6.67 -13.47
CA LEU A 7 -6.14 -6.62 -13.98
C LEU A 7 -7.10 -6.27 -12.86
N ALA A 8 -7.93 -5.24 -13.07
CA ALA A 8 -8.93 -4.80 -12.09
C ALA A 8 -8.35 -4.59 -10.67
N ASN A 9 -7.12 -4.08 -10.58
CA ASN A 9 -6.37 -3.86 -9.34
C ASN A 9 -5.90 -5.14 -8.61
N GLU A 10 -5.98 -6.29 -9.26
CA GLU A 10 -5.39 -7.54 -8.79
C GLU A 10 -4.20 -7.96 -9.65
N VAL A 11 -3.18 -8.53 -9.01
CA VAL A 11 -1.99 -9.06 -9.70
C VAL A 11 -2.29 -10.47 -10.19
N ILE A 12 -2.14 -10.70 -11.49
CA ILE A 12 -2.27 -12.04 -12.06
C ILE A 12 -0.98 -12.80 -11.78
N ALA A 13 -1.10 -13.97 -11.16
CA ALA A 13 0.02 -14.86 -10.94
C ALA A 13 0.57 -15.38 -12.28
N LEU A 14 1.89 -15.24 -12.45
CA LEU A 14 2.65 -15.84 -13.53
C LEU A 14 3.49 -17.00 -13.02
N ASP A 15 3.57 -18.03 -13.85
CA ASP A 15 4.46 -19.17 -13.70
C ASP A 15 5.93 -18.76 -13.99
N GLU A 16 6.88 -19.64 -13.65
CA GLU A 16 8.33 -19.46 -13.92
C GLU A 16 8.62 -19.21 -15.41
N HIS A 17 7.75 -19.74 -16.26
CA HIS A 17 7.81 -19.61 -17.71
C HIS A 17 7.03 -18.40 -18.28
N GLY A 18 6.51 -17.51 -17.42
CA GLY A 18 5.71 -16.36 -17.85
C GLY A 18 4.28 -16.70 -18.29
N ARG A 19 3.81 -17.92 -17.99
CA ARG A 19 2.43 -18.36 -18.31
C ARG A 19 1.43 -17.78 -17.32
N ILE A 20 0.23 -17.50 -17.81
CA ILE A 20 -0.84 -16.80 -17.08
C ILE A 20 -1.84 -17.81 -16.52
N SER A 21 -2.24 -17.63 -15.26
CA SER A 21 -3.26 -18.46 -14.63
C SER A 21 -4.66 -18.16 -15.16
N LEU A 22 -5.25 -19.10 -15.92
CA LEU A 22 -6.64 -19.02 -16.39
C LEU A 22 -7.64 -19.10 -15.24
N ASN A 23 -7.26 -19.73 -14.13
CA ASN A 23 -8.09 -19.78 -12.92
C ASN A 23 -8.23 -18.39 -12.28
N THR A 24 -7.15 -17.62 -12.24
CA THR A 24 -7.20 -16.23 -11.75
C THR A 24 -8.04 -15.37 -12.68
N LEU A 25 -7.89 -15.50 -14.00
CA LEU A 25 -8.74 -14.81 -14.98
C LEU A 25 -10.23 -15.18 -14.82
N HIS A 26 -10.54 -16.45 -14.57
CA HIS A 26 -11.91 -16.90 -14.31
C HIS A 26 -12.49 -16.23 -13.06
N LYS A 27 -11.73 -16.19 -11.96
CA LYS A 27 -12.13 -15.49 -10.73
C LYS A 27 -12.37 -13.99 -10.96
N LEU A 28 -11.44 -13.33 -11.66
CA LEU A 28 -11.53 -11.91 -12.01
C LEU A 28 -12.72 -11.58 -12.91
N SER A 29 -13.09 -12.51 -13.80
CA SER A 29 -14.25 -12.32 -14.66
C SER A 29 -15.59 -12.32 -13.91
N GLY A 30 -15.62 -12.87 -12.68
CA GLY A 30 -16.84 -12.98 -11.89
C GLY A 30 -17.92 -13.88 -12.50
N THR A 31 -17.56 -14.73 -13.47
CA THR A 31 -18.51 -15.59 -14.18
C THR A 31 -18.74 -16.93 -13.47
N GLY A 32 -19.89 -17.55 -13.76
CA GLY A 32 -20.29 -18.81 -13.16
C GLY A 32 -19.44 -20.01 -13.61
N LYS A 33 -19.83 -21.20 -13.14
CA LYS A 33 -19.16 -22.48 -13.47
C LYS A 33 -19.19 -22.82 -14.97
N GLU A 34 -20.09 -22.21 -15.73
CA GLU A 34 -20.26 -22.39 -17.17
C GLU A 34 -19.05 -21.93 -17.97
N LYS A 35 -18.29 -20.98 -17.42
CA LYS A 35 -17.12 -20.39 -18.07
C LYS A 35 -15.81 -20.87 -17.46
N GLN A 36 -15.79 -22.07 -16.87
CA GLN A 36 -14.55 -22.61 -16.30
C GLN A 36 -13.51 -22.94 -17.37
N PRO A 37 -12.21 -22.80 -17.06
CA PRO A 37 -11.13 -23.15 -18.01
C PRO A 37 -11.23 -24.59 -18.53
N ALA A 38 -11.62 -25.53 -17.67
CA ALA A 38 -11.76 -26.93 -18.06
C ALA A 38 -12.81 -27.18 -19.15
N LEU A 39 -13.86 -26.35 -19.24
CA LEU A 39 -14.87 -26.44 -20.30
C LEU A 39 -14.35 -25.85 -21.61
N TRP A 40 -13.64 -24.72 -21.52
CA TRP A 40 -13.03 -24.09 -22.69
C TRP A 40 -12.02 -25.00 -23.37
N LEU A 41 -11.15 -25.68 -22.60
CA LEU A 41 -10.16 -26.63 -23.15
C LEU A 41 -10.75 -27.85 -23.85
N ARG A 42 -12.04 -28.14 -23.64
CA ARG A 42 -12.74 -29.25 -24.31
C ARG A 42 -13.30 -28.85 -25.67
N LEU A 43 -13.31 -27.57 -26.01
CA LEU A 43 -13.84 -27.09 -27.29
C LEU A 43 -12.86 -27.41 -28.42
N ASN A 44 -13.38 -27.93 -29.53
CA ASN A 44 -12.57 -28.28 -30.71
C ASN A 44 -11.74 -27.09 -31.21
N GLY A 45 -12.37 -25.91 -31.37
CA GLY A 45 -11.65 -24.72 -31.81
C GLY A 45 -10.56 -24.25 -30.83
N THR A 46 -10.67 -24.60 -29.54
CA THR A 46 -9.59 -24.33 -28.57
C THR A 46 -8.44 -25.32 -28.72
N GLN A 47 -8.72 -26.60 -28.99
CA GLN A 47 -7.69 -27.60 -29.25
C GLN A 47 -6.92 -27.28 -30.53
N GLU A 48 -7.62 -26.86 -31.59
CA GLU A 48 -7.02 -26.38 -32.83
C GLU A 48 -6.13 -25.16 -32.58
N LEU A 49 -6.61 -24.17 -31.82
CA LEU A 49 -5.82 -23.00 -31.45
C LEU A 49 -4.55 -23.36 -30.65
N ILE A 50 -4.66 -24.32 -29.73
CA ILE A 50 -3.50 -24.80 -28.95
C ILE A 50 -2.48 -25.47 -29.89
N ALA A 51 -2.95 -26.32 -30.81
CA ALA A 51 -2.07 -26.99 -31.77
C ALA A 51 -1.37 -26.01 -32.71
N GLU A 52 -2.08 -24.99 -33.19
CA GLU A 52 -1.52 -23.92 -34.02
C GLU A 52 -0.45 -23.13 -33.25
N LEU A 53 -0.71 -22.84 -31.96
CA LEU A 53 0.24 -22.10 -31.14
C LEU A 53 1.51 -22.91 -30.83
N ASP A 54 1.36 -24.23 -30.66
CA ASP A 54 2.46 -25.16 -30.44
C ASP A 54 3.36 -25.28 -31.69
N GLN A 55 2.79 -25.13 -32.89
CA GLN A 55 3.52 -25.18 -34.17
C GLN A 55 4.14 -23.84 -34.58
N SER A 56 3.41 -22.75 -34.37
CA SER A 56 3.76 -21.41 -34.89
C SER A 56 4.84 -20.71 -34.07
N THR A 57 5.00 -21.10 -32.82
CA THR A 57 5.93 -20.42 -31.93
C THR A 57 7.14 -21.33 -31.69
N ASP A 58 8.35 -20.81 -31.86
CA ASP A 58 9.61 -21.42 -31.36
C ASP A 58 9.66 -21.48 -29.81
N LEU A 59 8.49 -21.63 -29.18
CA LEU A 59 8.33 -21.80 -27.75
C LEU A 59 8.93 -23.15 -27.39
N LYS A 60 10.13 -23.11 -26.81
CA LYS A 60 10.73 -24.24 -26.08
C LYS A 60 9.89 -24.68 -24.87
N ILE A 61 8.73 -24.06 -24.65
CA ILE A 61 7.90 -24.14 -23.46
C ILE A 61 6.47 -24.45 -23.90
N ALA A 62 5.88 -25.49 -23.32
CA ALA A 62 4.51 -25.89 -23.64
C ALA A 62 3.51 -24.72 -23.46
N PRO A 63 2.63 -24.47 -24.45
CA PRO A 63 1.71 -23.33 -24.46
C PRO A 63 0.66 -23.41 -23.35
N ILE A 64 0.41 -24.60 -22.81
CA ILE A 64 -0.48 -24.83 -21.69
C ILE A 64 0.09 -25.86 -20.72
N THR A 65 -0.12 -25.64 -19.43
CA THR A 65 0.19 -26.60 -18.37
C THR A 65 -0.88 -26.57 -17.30
N ALA A 66 -1.16 -27.75 -16.74
CA ALA A 66 -2.07 -27.89 -15.61
C ALA A 66 -1.29 -28.39 -14.41
N ILE A 67 -1.19 -27.57 -13.37
CA ILE A 67 -0.60 -27.94 -12.09
C ILE A 67 -1.71 -28.52 -11.22
N LYS A 68 -1.55 -29.79 -10.83
CA LYS A 68 -2.50 -30.51 -9.98
C LYS A 68 -1.97 -30.60 -8.55
N GLY A 69 -2.71 -30.01 -7.60
CA GLY A 69 -2.36 -30.01 -6.18
C GLY A 69 -1.42 -28.87 -5.77
N GLY A 70 -1.33 -28.63 -4.46
CA GLY A 70 -0.53 -27.53 -3.88
C GLY A 70 -1.20 -26.16 -3.95
N LEU A 71 -0.47 -25.13 -3.51
CA LEU A 71 -0.94 -23.74 -3.49
C LEU A 71 -1.01 -23.11 -4.90
N GLU A 72 -0.13 -23.54 -5.80
CA GLU A 72 -0.06 -23.06 -7.19
C GLU A 72 -0.90 -23.89 -8.16
N GLN A 73 -1.93 -24.57 -7.65
CA GLN A 73 -2.81 -25.37 -8.49
C GLN A 73 -3.57 -24.51 -9.52
N GLY A 74 -3.60 -24.97 -10.75
CA GLY A 74 -4.41 -24.36 -11.79
C GLY A 74 -3.92 -24.60 -13.20
N THR A 75 -4.64 -24.01 -14.15
CA THR A 75 -4.29 -24.04 -15.56
C THR A 75 -3.55 -22.77 -15.93
N TYR A 76 -2.31 -22.93 -16.37
CA TYR A 76 -1.44 -21.86 -16.82
C TYR A 76 -1.29 -21.95 -18.33
N ALA A 77 -1.55 -20.83 -19.01
CA ALA A 77 -1.55 -20.77 -20.45
C ALA A 77 -0.71 -19.59 -20.95
N HIS A 78 -0.23 -19.70 -22.19
CA HIS A 78 0.42 -18.59 -22.88
C HIS A 78 -0.52 -17.38 -23.00
N GLU A 79 0.06 -16.19 -23.13
CA GLU A 79 -0.68 -14.92 -23.20
C GLU A 79 -1.78 -14.92 -24.27
N LEU A 80 -1.46 -15.40 -25.47
CA LEU A 80 -2.43 -15.51 -26.58
C LEU A 80 -3.63 -16.42 -26.24
N LEU A 81 -3.40 -17.52 -25.53
CA LEU A 81 -4.48 -18.39 -25.06
C LEU A 81 -5.30 -17.72 -23.95
N ALA A 82 -4.64 -16.95 -23.07
CA ALA A 82 -5.33 -16.18 -22.04
C ALA A 82 -6.26 -15.11 -22.64
N VAL A 83 -5.83 -14.42 -23.69
CA VAL A 83 -6.67 -13.49 -24.47
C VAL A 83 -7.86 -14.21 -25.10
N SER A 84 -7.60 -15.34 -25.78
CA SER A 84 -8.66 -16.13 -26.44
C SER A 84 -9.70 -16.63 -25.44
N TYR A 85 -9.25 -17.14 -24.29
CA TYR A 85 -10.11 -17.53 -23.19
C TYR A 85 -10.95 -16.36 -22.66
N ALA A 86 -10.35 -15.18 -22.49
CA ALA A 86 -11.09 -13.99 -22.08
C ALA A 86 -12.17 -13.60 -23.10
N GLY A 87 -11.89 -13.72 -24.40
CA GLY A 87 -12.87 -13.54 -25.49
C GLY A 87 -14.03 -14.52 -25.42
N TRP A 88 -13.74 -15.78 -25.14
CA TRP A 88 -14.77 -16.79 -24.94
C TRP A 88 -15.66 -16.51 -23.72
N ILE A 89 -15.13 -15.89 -22.66
CA ILE A 89 -15.92 -15.40 -21.53
C ILE A 89 -16.83 -14.25 -21.97
N SER A 90 -16.24 -13.16 -22.46
CA SER A 90 -16.97 -12.05 -23.07
C SER A 90 -16.04 -11.12 -23.88
N PRO A 91 -16.54 -10.49 -24.96
CA PRO A 91 -15.76 -9.52 -25.73
C PRO A 91 -15.25 -8.33 -24.89
N ARG A 92 -16.07 -7.88 -23.92
CA ARG A 92 -15.69 -6.80 -23.01
C ARG A 92 -14.48 -7.18 -22.15
N PHE A 93 -14.49 -8.39 -21.60
CA PHE A 93 -13.40 -8.88 -20.75
C PHE A 93 -12.12 -9.08 -21.57
N GLN A 94 -12.23 -9.55 -22.81
CA GLN A 94 -11.09 -9.64 -23.73
C GLN A 94 -10.38 -8.30 -23.93
N LEU A 95 -11.12 -7.21 -24.14
CA LEU A 95 -10.52 -5.89 -24.30
C LEU A 95 -9.79 -5.43 -23.04
N GLN A 96 -10.34 -5.72 -21.85
CA GLN A 96 -9.69 -5.41 -20.58
C GLN A 96 -8.37 -6.19 -20.41
N VAL A 97 -8.38 -7.48 -20.73
CA VAL A 97 -7.20 -8.35 -20.69
C VAL A 97 -6.13 -7.87 -21.67
N ASN A 98 -6.52 -7.56 -22.91
CA ASN A 98 -5.62 -7.01 -23.92
C ASN A 98 -5.00 -5.69 -23.45
N GLN A 99 -5.80 -4.79 -22.91
CA GLN A 99 -5.31 -3.50 -22.41
C GLN A 99 -4.27 -3.71 -21.30
N ALA A 100 -4.54 -4.58 -20.33
CA ALA A 100 -3.61 -4.88 -19.25
C ALA A 100 -2.32 -5.51 -19.75
N PHE A 101 -2.40 -6.41 -20.74
CA PHE A 101 -1.22 -6.99 -21.36
C PHE A 101 -0.41 -5.92 -22.10
N LEU A 102 -1.03 -5.07 -22.92
CA LEU A 102 -0.36 -3.97 -23.59
C LEU A 102 0.31 -3.01 -22.62
N ASP A 103 -0.37 -2.67 -21.52
CA ASP A 103 0.17 -1.80 -20.48
C ASP A 103 1.32 -2.45 -19.71
N SER A 104 1.31 -3.78 -19.54
CA SER A 104 2.43 -4.52 -18.93
C SER A 104 3.66 -4.65 -19.84
N HIS A 105 3.44 -4.71 -21.17
CA HIS A 105 4.52 -4.78 -22.18
C HIS A 105 5.08 -3.41 -22.53
N ARG A 106 4.27 -2.36 -22.37
CA ARG A 106 4.75 -0.99 -22.28
C ARG A 106 5.52 -0.88 -20.97
N GLN A 107 6.81 -1.19 -21.02
CA GLN A 107 7.73 -0.64 -20.03
C GLN A 107 7.38 0.83 -19.89
N PRO A 108 7.19 1.37 -18.67
CA PRO A 108 7.19 2.80 -18.54
C PRO A 108 8.58 3.19 -19.05
N THR A 109 8.64 3.81 -20.23
CA THR A 109 9.75 4.67 -20.55
C THR A 109 9.63 5.79 -19.53
N VAL A 110 10.11 5.54 -18.31
CA VAL A 110 10.46 6.60 -17.37
C VAL A 110 11.74 7.23 -17.94
N SER A 111 11.62 7.78 -19.14
CA SER A 111 12.44 8.86 -19.63
C SER A 111 11.77 10.17 -19.23
N GLU A 112 11.24 10.23 -18.02
CA GLU A 112 11.06 11.48 -17.31
C GLU A 112 11.78 11.26 -16.01
N ASN A 113 13.03 11.73 -15.98
CA ASN A 113 13.64 12.16 -14.74
C ASN A 113 12.61 13.07 -14.08
N ILE A 114 11.82 12.53 -13.15
CA ILE A 114 10.96 13.34 -12.31
C ILE A 114 11.95 14.14 -11.47
N ASN A 115 12.35 15.29 -11.99
CA ASN A 115 13.16 16.27 -11.30
C ASN A 115 12.24 16.90 -10.27
N ILE A 116 11.90 16.12 -9.24
CA ILE A 116 11.31 16.64 -8.02
C ILE A 116 12.31 17.67 -7.56
N SER A 117 11.97 18.95 -7.74
CA SER A 117 12.82 20.04 -7.31
C SER A 117 13.13 19.79 -5.84
N LYS A 118 14.39 19.41 -5.56
CA LYS A 118 14.82 19.08 -4.19
C LYS A 118 14.51 20.25 -3.25
N ASP A 119 14.50 21.46 -3.79
CA ASP A 119 14.19 22.70 -3.10
C ASP A 119 12.74 22.76 -2.62
N GLU A 120 11.78 22.34 -3.45
CA GLU A 120 10.36 22.31 -3.07
C GLU A 120 10.09 21.25 -1.98
N TYR A 121 10.76 20.10 -2.07
CA TYR A 121 10.70 19.07 -1.03
C TYR A 121 11.34 19.54 0.28
N ILE A 122 12.47 20.25 0.20
CA ILE A 122 13.14 20.83 1.37
C ILE A 122 12.24 21.88 2.03
N ASP A 123 11.57 22.73 1.27
CA ASP A 123 10.67 23.75 1.82
C ASP A 123 9.41 23.14 2.44
N LEU A 124 8.86 22.09 1.84
CA LEU A 124 7.79 21.31 2.45
C LEU A 124 8.23 20.69 3.78
N LEU A 125 9.43 20.10 3.85
CA LEU A 125 9.98 19.54 5.09
C LEU A 125 10.19 20.61 6.17
N LYS A 126 10.74 21.78 5.80
CA LYS A 126 10.90 22.91 6.73
C LYS A 126 9.56 23.36 7.30
N SER A 127 8.54 23.53 6.46
CA SER A 127 7.20 23.94 6.92
C SER A 127 6.59 22.91 7.87
N LYS A 128 6.78 21.62 7.60
CA LYS A 128 6.31 20.53 8.46
C LYS A 128 7.01 20.52 9.81
N ILE A 129 8.33 20.73 9.84
CA ILE A 129 9.10 20.83 11.10
C ILE A 129 8.58 22.01 11.94
N HIS A 130 8.40 23.18 11.34
CA HIS A 130 7.88 24.36 12.02
C HIS A 130 6.50 24.12 12.64
N LEU A 131 5.60 23.43 11.92
CA LEU A 131 4.28 23.06 12.45
C LEU A 131 4.38 22.09 13.64
N LEU A 132 5.30 21.14 13.58
CA LEU A 132 5.52 20.18 14.67
C LEU A 132 6.10 20.86 15.92
N GLU A 133 7.01 21.82 15.75
CA GLU A 133 7.57 22.61 16.86
C GLU A 133 6.49 23.48 17.53
N ARG A 134 5.63 24.13 16.73
CA ARG A 134 4.46 24.84 17.25
C ARG A 134 3.58 23.93 18.10
N LYS A 135 3.26 22.71 17.62
CA LYS A 135 2.45 21.75 18.37
C LYS A 135 3.11 21.27 19.67
N LYS A 136 4.42 21.04 19.69
CA LYS A 136 5.16 20.65 20.91
C LYS A 136 5.11 21.71 22.01
N LYS A 137 5.15 23.00 21.65
CA LYS A 137 5.08 24.11 22.63
C LYS A 137 3.76 24.16 23.40
N HIS A 138 2.68 23.60 22.84
CA HIS A 138 1.36 23.56 23.48
C HIS A 138 1.15 22.37 24.44
N HIS A 139 2.01 21.35 24.41
CA HIS A 139 2.10 20.42 25.55
C HIS A 139 2.79 21.14 26.70
N ARG A 140 1.96 21.73 27.57
CA ARG A 140 2.37 22.33 28.85
C ARG A 140 3.34 21.35 29.53
N ARG A 141 4.55 21.82 29.85
CA ARG A 141 5.51 21.06 30.68
C ARG A 141 4.74 20.52 31.89
N ALA A 142 4.77 19.22 32.11
CA ALA A 142 4.16 18.62 33.29
C ALA A 142 4.70 19.36 34.51
N ASN A 143 3.81 19.97 35.31
CA ASN A 143 4.23 20.66 36.53
C ASN A 143 4.93 19.64 37.41
N LYS A 144 6.21 19.87 37.74
CA LYS A 144 6.93 19.05 38.72
C LYS A 144 6.11 19.09 40.02
N PRO A 145 5.69 17.94 40.58
CA PRO A 145 4.92 17.91 41.81
C PRO A 145 5.73 18.56 42.94
N LEU A 146 5.09 19.39 43.78
CA LEU A 146 5.80 20.02 44.90
C LEU A 146 6.22 18.97 45.93
N SER A 147 7.48 19.04 46.37
CA SER A 147 7.97 18.28 47.52
C SER A 147 7.27 18.75 48.80
N MET A 148 7.18 17.88 49.81
CA MET A 148 6.61 18.23 51.12
C MET A 148 7.32 19.41 51.78
N GLN A 149 8.64 19.54 51.58
CA GLN A 149 9.43 20.66 52.06
C GLN A 149 9.08 21.97 51.33
N GLU A 150 8.85 21.92 50.02
CA GLU A 150 8.45 23.10 49.25
C GLU A 150 7.06 23.59 49.69
N LYS A 151 6.14 22.66 50.01
CA LYS A 151 4.81 22.99 50.51
C LYS A 151 4.86 23.69 51.87
N SER A 152 5.64 23.17 52.81
CA SER A 152 5.78 23.79 54.14
C SER A 152 6.45 25.17 54.05
N GLN A 153 7.44 25.32 53.18
CA GLN A 153 8.12 26.59 52.95
C GLN A 153 7.17 27.65 52.36
N ILE A 154 6.30 27.28 51.41
CA ILE A 154 5.27 28.18 50.87
C ILE A 154 4.33 28.70 51.96
N VAL A 155 3.84 27.82 52.83
CA VAL A 155 2.92 28.20 53.92
C VAL A 155 3.60 29.10 54.96
N LEU A 156 4.87 28.81 55.29
CA LEU A 156 5.67 29.63 56.20
C LEU A 156 5.89 31.05 55.65
N LEU A 157 6.35 31.16 54.39
CA LEU A 157 6.64 32.44 53.75
C LEU A 157 5.36 33.28 53.61
N HIS A 158 4.22 32.65 53.33
CA HIS A 158 2.93 33.35 53.29
C HIS A 158 2.52 33.85 54.68
N ARG A 159 2.70 33.05 55.74
CA ARG A 159 2.45 33.49 57.13
C ARG A 159 3.37 34.63 57.56
N GLN A 160 4.56 34.74 56.98
CA GLN A 160 5.49 35.86 57.17
C GLN A 160 5.08 37.12 56.39
N GLY A 161 3.96 37.10 55.65
CA GLY A 161 3.41 38.25 54.94
C GLY A 161 3.99 38.47 53.53
N LEU A 162 4.76 37.53 52.99
CA LEU A 162 5.26 37.62 51.62
C LEU A 162 4.12 37.41 50.61
N SER A 163 4.13 38.22 49.55
CA SER A 163 3.15 38.08 48.48
C SER A 163 3.35 36.80 47.67
N ASN A 164 2.27 36.23 47.14
CA ASN A 164 2.33 35.02 46.31
C ASN A 164 3.29 35.14 45.12
N ARG A 165 3.53 36.37 44.62
CA ARG A 165 4.50 36.65 43.56
C ARG A 165 5.94 36.51 44.06
N GLN A 166 6.26 37.05 45.23
CA GLN A 166 7.60 36.94 45.84
C GLN A 166 7.94 35.48 46.20
N ILE A 167 6.97 34.73 46.73
CA ILE A 167 7.14 33.31 47.06
C ILE A 167 7.41 32.48 45.79
N ALA A 168 6.68 32.77 44.70
CA ALA A 168 6.85 32.11 43.41
C ALA A 168 8.24 32.35 42.80
N GLU A 169 8.74 33.59 42.91
CA GLU A 169 10.07 33.98 42.45
C GLU A 169 11.18 33.34 43.29
N GLN A 170 11.05 33.36 44.62
CA GLN A 170 12.03 32.78 45.55
C GLN A 170 12.17 31.25 45.42
N LEU A 171 11.09 30.54 45.08
CA LEU A 171 11.09 29.09 44.91
C LEU A 171 11.18 28.64 43.45
N ASN A 172 11.31 29.58 42.50
CA ASN A 172 11.28 29.32 41.06
C ASN A 172 10.09 28.42 40.63
N ARG A 173 8.90 28.75 41.14
CA ARG A 173 7.63 28.03 40.88
C ARG A 173 6.61 28.97 40.22
N SER A 174 5.60 28.39 39.58
CA SER A 174 4.53 29.20 39.00
C SER A 174 3.66 29.84 40.09
N ILE A 175 3.17 31.05 39.87
CA ILE A 175 2.28 31.76 40.80
C ILE A 175 1.01 30.95 41.07
N ALA A 176 0.48 30.26 40.05
CA ALA A 176 -0.68 29.37 40.18
C ALA A 176 -0.42 28.21 41.16
N THR A 177 0.81 27.71 41.21
CA THR A 177 1.22 26.64 42.13
C THR A 177 1.22 27.11 43.59
N VAL A 178 1.67 28.35 43.84
CA VAL A 178 1.66 28.97 45.18
C VAL A 178 0.21 29.25 45.62
N TRP A 179 -0.59 29.81 44.73
CA TRP A 179 -2.02 30.07 44.97
C TRP A 179 -2.81 28.81 45.36
N ALA A 180 -2.49 27.65 44.78
CA ALA A 180 -3.18 26.39 45.06
C ALA A 180 -2.99 25.89 46.51
N LEU A 181 -1.95 26.33 47.22
CA LEU A 181 -1.60 25.89 48.58
C LEU A 181 -2.05 26.83 49.69
N VAL A 182 -2.35 28.08 49.34
CA VAL A 182 -2.50 29.21 50.27
C VAL A 182 -3.92 29.77 50.27
N ARG A 183 -4.84 29.12 49.54
CA ARG A 183 -6.26 29.48 49.48
C ARG A 183 -6.93 29.47 50.84
#